data_AF-A0A7Y5N6A1-F1
#
_entry.id   AF-A0A7Y5N6A1-F1
#
_cell.length_a   1.000
_cell.length_b   1.000
_cell.length_c   1.000
_cell.angle_alpha   90.00
_cell.angle_beta   90.00
_cell.angle_gamma   90.00
#
_symmetry.space_group_name_H-M   'P 1'
#
loop_
_entity.id
_entity.type
_entity.pdbx_description
1 polymer ?
#
loop_
_entity_poly.entity_id
_entity_poly.type
_entity_poly.pdbx_seq_one_letter_code
_entity_poly.pdbx_strand_id
1 'polypeptide(L)'
;MEAGGELAGYTGLSLPRFHADWMEGREQPIVEIGWRLARSPWGHGYATEAARASVQFAEYDHPVADRPSLPSVCYLLTSGCAVSR
;
A
#
# COMPACT_ATOMS: atom_id res chain seq x y z
N MET A 1 25.06 -1.85 13.58
CA MET A 1 24.60 -0.46 13.64
C MET A 1 23.21 -0.49 14.24
N GLU A 2 23.08 -0.16 15.52
CA GLU A 2 21.79 -0.11 16.20
C GLU A 2 21.11 1.20 15.79
N ALA A 3 20.11 1.13 14.91
CA ALA A 3 19.29 2.28 14.58
C ALA A 3 18.34 2.55 15.76
N GLY A 4 18.77 3.38 16.71
CA GLY A 4 17.94 3.87 17.81
C GLY A 4 16.92 4.90 17.30
N GLY A 5 15.93 4.44 16.54
CA GLY A 5 14.82 5.25 16.03
C GLY A 5 13.49 4.84 16.66
N GLU A 6 12.62 5.81 16.95
CA GLU A 6 11.23 5.54 17.33
C GLU A 6 10.44 5.03 16.12
N LEU A 7 9.59 4.03 16.33
CA LEU A 7 8.71 3.51 15.27
C LEU A 7 7.64 4.54 14.91
N ALA A 8 7.76 5.13 13.72
CA ALA A 8 6.83 6.12 13.21
C ALA A 8 5.46 5.55 12.81
N GLY A 9 5.34 4.23 12.60
CA GLY A 9 4.10 3.57 12.20
C GLY A 9 4.33 2.44 11.20
N TYR A 10 3.31 2.11 10.41
CA TYR A 10 3.34 1.02 9.43
C TYR A 10 2.55 1.34 8.16
N THR A 11 2.95 0.68 7.06
CA THR A 11 2.29 0.68 5.76
C THR A 11 2.29 -0.75 5.22
N GLY A 12 1.25 -1.13 4.48
CA GLY A 12 1.18 -2.46 3.90
C GLY A 12 0.11 -2.62 2.84
N LEU A 13 0.08 -3.82 2.27
CA LEU A 13 -0.84 -4.24 1.22
C LEU A 13 -1.84 -5.26 1.78
N SER A 14 -3.09 -5.21 1.29
CA SER A 14 -4.11 -6.21 1.63
C SER A 14 -5.03 -6.49 0.45
N LEU A 15 -5.61 -7.69 0.40
CA LEU A 15 -6.74 -7.94 -0.50
C LEU A 15 -8.02 -7.37 0.12
N PRO A 16 -8.86 -6.65 -0.65
CA PRO A 16 -10.17 -6.23 -0.19
C PRO A 16 -10.97 -7.42 0.33
N ARG A 17 -11.68 -7.22 1.46
CA ARG A 17 -12.58 -8.25 2.04
C ARG A 17 -14.03 -8.11 1.60
N PHE A 18 -14.31 -7.14 0.72
CA PHE A 18 -15.63 -6.93 0.13
C PHE A 18 -15.58 -7.21 -1.36
N HIS A 19 -16.74 -7.51 -1.94
CA HIS A 19 -16.93 -7.65 -3.37
C HIS A 19 -17.77 -6.49 -3.88
N ALA A 20 -17.41 -5.95 -5.04
CA ALA A 20 -18.14 -4.91 -5.73
C ALA A 20 -18.22 -5.22 -7.22
N ASP A 21 -19.29 -4.83 -7.89
CA ASP A 21 -19.58 -5.21 -9.29
C ASP A 21 -18.44 -4.84 -10.25
N TRP A 22 -17.72 -3.74 -9.99
CA TRP A 22 -16.57 -3.32 -10.80
C TRP A 22 -15.32 -4.21 -10.65
N MET A 23 -15.30 -5.08 -9.64
CA MET A 23 -14.25 -6.09 -9.43
C MET A 23 -14.51 -7.37 -10.24
N GLU A 24 -15.73 -7.61 -10.69
CA GLU A 24 -16.10 -8.82 -11.42
C GLU A 24 -15.48 -8.85 -12.83
N GLY A 25 -15.08 -10.04 -13.28
CA GLY A 25 -14.49 -10.24 -14.60
C GLY A 25 -13.04 -9.72 -14.77
N ARG A 26 -12.41 -9.25 -13.69
CA ARG A 26 -11.00 -8.83 -13.73
C ARG A 26 -10.05 -10.02 -13.63
N GLU A 27 -9.03 -10.03 -14.48
CA GLU A 27 -7.99 -11.06 -14.45
C GLU A 27 -6.97 -10.83 -13.33
N GLN A 28 -6.81 -9.58 -12.88
CA GLN A 28 -5.88 -9.19 -11.83
C GLN A 28 -6.58 -9.04 -10.48
N PRO A 29 -5.95 -9.48 -9.37
CA PRO A 29 -6.48 -9.20 -8.05
C PRO A 29 -6.42 -7.70 -7.75
N ILE A 30 -7.45 -7.22 -7.05
CA ILE A 30 -7.44 -5.87 -6.47
C ILE A 30 -6.60 -5.91 -5.21
N VAL A 31 -5.74 -4.91 -5.04
CA VAL A 31 -4.89 -4.77 -3.86
C VAL A 31 -5.13 -3.39 -3.26
N GLU A 32 -5.42 -3.37 -1.97
CA GLU A 32 -5.50 -2.16 -1.17
C GLU A 32 -4.12 -1.83 -0.60
N ILE A 33 -3.84 -0.53 -0.55
CA ILE A 33 -2.69 -0.01 0.17
C ILE A 33 -3.17 0.91 1.28
N GLY A 34 -2.62 0.70 2.47
CA GLY A 34 -2.99 1.47 3.65
C GLY A 34 -1.81 1.69 4.59
N TRP A 35 -1.92 2.73 5.41
CA TRP A 35 -0.92 3.11 6.39
C TRP A 35 -1.55 3.64 7.67
N ARG A 36 -0.83 3.50 8.77
CA ARG A 36 -1.10 4.21 10.03
C ARG A 36 0.23 4.73 10.58
N LEU A 37 0.35 6.04 10.64
CA LEU A 37 1.54 6.73 11.16
C LEU A 37 1.19 7.51 12.43
N ALA A 38 2.10 7.53 13.39
CA ALA A 38 2.08 8.45 14.51
C ALA A 38 1.92 9.88 14.00
N ARG A 39 1.24 10.73 14.78
CA ARG A 39 0.95 12.11 14.38
C ARG A 39 2.19 13.01 14.35
N SER A 40 3.17 12.75 15.23
CA SER A 40 4.40 13.52 15.36
C SER A 40 5.17 13.70 14.03
N PRO A 41 5.38 12.66 13.20
CA PRO A 41 6.08 12.78 11.93
C PRO A 41 5.21 13.19 10.73
N TRP A 42 3.96 13.66 10.92
CA TRP A 42 3.14 14.10 9.78
C TRP A 42 3.76 15.31 9.06
N GLY A 43 3.40 15.49 7.78
CA GLY A 43 3.95 16.56 6.94
C GLY A 43 5.34 16.29 6.35
N HIS A 44 5.99 15.18 6.71
CA HIS A 44 7.35 14.83 6.24
C HIS A 44 7.35 13.89 5.01
N GLY A 45 6.18 13.53 4.48
CA GLY A 45 6.06 12.67 3.29
C GLY A 45 6.24 11.17 3.54
N TYR A 46 6.46 10.72 4.78
CA TYR A 46 6.68 9.30 5.11
C TYR A 46 5.58 8.36 4.63
N ALA A 47 4.31 8.79 4.66
CA ALA A 47 3.20 7.97 4.15
C ALA A 47 3.36 7.68 2.65
N THR A 48 3.72 8.71 1.87
CA THR A 48 3.92 8.59 0.42
C THR A 48 5.13 7.73 0.10
N GLU A 49 6.25 7.94 0.79
CA GLU A 49 7.46 7.14 0.58
C GLU A 49 7.25 5.67 0.95
N ALA A 50 6.64 5.40 2.12
CA ALA A 50 6.31 4.04 2.52
C ALA A 50 5.29 3.37 1.58
N ALA A 51 4.33 4.13 1.06
CA ALA A 51 3.36 3.62 0.10
C ALA A 51 4.02 3.24 -1.23
N ARG A 52 4.91 4.09 -1.76
CA ARG A 52 5.68 3.79 -2.98
C ARG A 52 6.55 2.56 -2.81
N ALA A 53 7.23 2.42 -1.68
CA ALA A 53 8.03 1.24 -1.39
C ALA A 53 7.18 -0.03 -1.34
N SER A 54 5.96 0.05 -0.78
CA SER A 54 5.03 -1.10 -0.74
C SER A 54 4.55 -1.49 -2.15
N VAL A 55 4.21 -0.51 -3.00
CA VAL A 55 3.87 -0.73 -4.42
C VAL A 55 5.04 -1.40 -5.15
N GLN A 56 6.24 -0.87 -4.98
CA GLN A 56 7.44 -1.44 -5.59
C GLN A 56 7.67 -2.88 -5.13
N PHE A 57 7.50 -3.18 -3.84
CA PHE A 57 7.59 -4.54 -3.34
C PHE A 57 6.59 -5.49 -4.03
N ALA A 58 5.35 -5.05 -4.23
CA ALA A 58 4.33 -5.83 -4.94
C ALA A 58 4.68 -6.10 -6.41
N GLU A 59 5.39 -5.17 -7.04
CA GLU A 59 5.78 -5.27 -8.45
C GLU A 59 7.00 -6.17 -8.67
N TYR A 60 7.96 -6.17 -7.73
CA TYR A 60 9.25 -6.83 -7.92
C TYR A 60 9.39 -8.18 -7.21
N ASP A 61 8.86 -8.34 -5.99
CA ASP A 61 9.32 -9.39 -5.07
C ASP A 61 8.26 -10.48 -4.83
N HIS A 62 6.98 -10.14 -4.92
CA HIS A 62 5.89 -11.10 -4.78
C HIS A 62 4.71 -10.74 -5.70
N PRO A 63 4.43 -11.54 -6.75
CA PRO A 63 3.22 -11.35 -7.52
C PRO A 63 2.04 -11.55 -6.57
N VAL A 64 1.24 -10.49 -6.41
CA VAL A 64 -0.06 -10.61 -5.73
C VAL A 64 -0.89 -11.53 -6.61
N ALA A 65 -0.95 -12.80 -6.22
CA ALA A 65 -1.37 -13.95 -7.01
C ALA A 65 -0.44 -14.30 -8.20
N ASP A 66 -0.14 -15.59 -8.29
CA ASP A 66 0.77 -16.30 -9.19
C ASP A 66 0.49 -16.07 -10.71
N ARG A 67 0.85 -14.90 -11.27
CA ARG A 67 0.86 -14.64 -12.73
C ARG A 67 2.05 -13.79 -13.20
N PRO A 68 2.81 -14.24 -14.23
CA PRO A 68 4.13 -13.67 -14.57
C PRO A 68 4.13 -12.50 -15.59
N SER A 69 3.07 -11.70 -15.70
CA SER A 69 3.11 -10.52 -16.59
C SER A 69 2.04 -9.50 -16.23
N LEU A 70 2.38 -8.43 -15.50
CA LEU A 70 1.46 -7.31 -15.33
C LEU A 70 2.17 -5.96 -15.34
N PRO A 71 1.76 -5.05 -16.25
CA PRO A 71 1.56 -3.67 -15.91
C PRO A 71 0.12 -3.51 -15.35
N SER A 72 -0.04 -2.89 -14.19
CA SER A 72 -1.33 -2.42 -13.60
C SER A 72 -1.95 -3.33 -12.53
N VAL A 73 -1.40 -3.29 -11.32
CA VAL A 73 -2.16 -3.49 -10.08
C VAL A 73 -3.06 -2.27 -9.85
N CYS A 74 -4.36 -2.47 -9.64
CA CYS A 74 -5.27 -1.39 -9.25
C CYS A 74 -5.22 -1.18 -7.74
N TYR A 75 -4.61 -0.07 -7.31
CA TYR A 75 -4.54 0.32 -5.91
C TYR A 75 -5.77 1.13 -5.49
N LEU A 76 -6.54 0.61 -4.54
CA LEU A 76 -7.50 1.42 -3.80
C LEU A 76 -6.78 2.12 -2.65
N LEU A 77 -6.67 3.44 -2.75
CA LEU A 77 -6.12 4.30 -1.69
C LEU A 77 -7.23 4.57 -0.67
N THR A 78 -7.34 3.75 0.38
CA THR A 78 -8.17 4.13 1.53
C THR A 78 -7.45 5.24 2.28
N SER A 79 -7.81 6.50 1.98
CA SER A 79 -7.30 7.70 2.64
C SER A 79 -7.67 7.71 4.13
N GLY A 80 -6.87 7.03 4.94
CA GLY A 80 -6.85 7.16 6.39
C GLY A 80 -5.80 8.19 6.81
N CYS A 81 -6.19 9.45 6.90
CA CYS A 81 -5.56 10.51 7.70
C CYS A 81 -4.16 11.08 7.36
N ALA A 82 -3.43 10.70 6.30
CA ALA A 82 -2.08 11.28 6.04
C ALA A 82 -1.96 12.26 4.86
N VAL A 83 -3.05 12.76 4.28
CA VAL A 83 -3.01 13.91 3.37
C VAL A 83 -3.66 15.10 4.07
N SER A 84 -2.99 15.65 5.09
CA SER A 84 -3.24 17.03 5.49
C SER A 84 -2.32 17.91 4.65
N ARG A 85 -2.88 18.56 3.61
CA ARG A 85 -2.38 19.86 3.18
C ARG A 85 -2.61 20.88 4.29
#